data_AF-A0A2D4SU19-F1
#
_entry.id   AF-A0A2D4SU19-F1
#
_cell.length_a   1.000
_cell.length_b   1.000
_cell.length_c   1.000
_cell.angle_alpha   90.00
_cell.angle_beta   90.00
_cell.angle_gamma   90.00
#
_symmetry.space_group_name_H-M   'P 1'
#
loop_
_entity.id
_entity.type
_entity.pdbx_description
1 polymer ?
#
loop_
_entity_poly.entity_id
_entity_poly.type
_entity_poly.pdbx_seq_one_letter_code
_entity_poly.pdbx_strand_id
1 'polypeptide(L)'
;MDIFVRLLELYKKYGFDVSGGVFPWHFDKNYPLGATRLHVLQPFMKVYKQGELLRSGGGVSPIEVMLLACASRAMNPKQILIIGNAFGWSTFALGLANPDAKVVAIDALVEGSEAKLGFDLTKSIIKNENLHNISVVNAFSPNDLEDVCREYFDGSIDVVLIDGEHSNTQQSKDFHAVYKELSNPGVVFLHDVLNWNMVSSFNSIRASYPKMTGKILMRTPSGMGVFHTTSIPNEAQRIIDAFCVPTSSIRDDHSEVQKRVRNTREILGFGIEITDDAEKKDTSVKLVKNE
;
A
#
# COMPACT_ATOMS: atom_id res chain seq x y z
N MET A 1 -4.56 -15.53 -8.84
CA MET A 1 -4.92 -14.55 -9.89
C MET A 1 -6.41 -14.20 -9.84
N ASP A 2 -7.24 -14.99 -9.15
CA ASP A 2 -8.65 -14.75 -8.85
C ASP A 2 -8.91 -13.68 -7.77
N ILE A 3 -7.95 -13.42 -6.87
CA ILE A 3 -8.14 -12.54 -5.70
C ILE A 3 -8.65 -11.15 -6.06
N PHE A 4 -8.04 -10.48 -7.05
CA PHE A 4 -8.46 -9.13 -7.43
C PHE A 4 -9.92 -9.08 -7.91
N VAL A 5 -10.33 -10.07 -8.72
CA VAL A 5 -11.72 -10.17 -9.20
C VAL A 5 -12.67 -10.40 -8.03
N ARG A 6 -12.34 -11.34 -7.14
CA ARG A 6 -13.14 -11.63 -5.94
C ARG A 6 -13.29 -10.42 -5.02
N LEU A 7 -12.24 -9.61 -4.88
CA LEU A 7 -12.31 -8.37 -4.11
C LEU A 7 -13.32 -7.39 -4.74
N LEU A 8 -13.26 -7.16 -6.05
CA LEU A 8 -14.22 -6.26 -6.72
C LEU A 8 -15.66 -6.76 -6.59
N GLU A 9 -15.88 -8.06 -6.76
CA GLU A 9 -17.20 -8.70 -6.59
C GLU A 9 -17.73 -8.54 -5.16
N LEU A 10 -16.83 -8.69 -4.17
CA LEU A 10 -17.15 -8.55 -2.76
C LEU A 10 -17.69 -7.16 -2.44
N TYR A 11 -17.00 -6.09 -2.83
CA TYR A 11 -17.48 -4.73 -2.54
C TYR A 11 -18.77 -4.42 -3.30
N LYS A 12 -18.86 -4.84 -4.56
CA LYS A 12 -20.04 -4.64 -5.40
C LYS A 12 -21.29 -5.27 -4.79
N LYS A 13 -21.17 -6.47 -4.22
CA LYS A 13 -22.26 -7.18 -3.53
C LYS A 13 -22.84 -6.38 -2.35
N TYR A 14 -22.05 -5.51 -1.73
CA TYR A 14 -22.46 -4.69 -0.58
C TYR A 14 -22.79 -3.25 -0.96
N GLY A 15 -22.93 -2.96 -2.26
CA GLY A 15 -23.29 -1.62 -2.76
C GLY A 15 -22.15 -0.61 -2.75
N PHE A 16 -20.90 -1.10 -2.76
CA PHE A 16 -19.70 -0.29 -2.90
C PHE A 16 -19.05 -0.55 -4.25
N ASP A 17 -18.56 0.51 -4.89
CA ASP A 17 -17.71 0.38 -6.07
C ASP A 17 -16.26 0.59 -5.66
N VAL A 18 -15.34 -0.09 -6.34
CA VAL A 18 -13.91 0.12 -6.14
C VAL A 18 -13.27 0.43 -7.49
N SER A 19 -12.52 1.51 -7.55
CA SER A 19 -11.83 1.96 -8.78
C SER A 19 -10.36 2.25 -8.49
N GLY A 20 -9.48 1.94 -9.44
CA GLY A 20 -8.04 2.08 -9.29
C GLY A 20 -7.29 1.21 -10.29
N GLY A 21 -5.98 1.41 -10.41
CA GLY A 21 -5.16 0.65 -11.38
C GLY A 21 -5.53 0.93 -12.84
N VAL A 22 -6.14 2.08 -13.08
CA VAL A 22 -6.67 2.52 -14.35
C VAL A 22 -5.58 3.12 -15.21
N PHE A 23 -5.64 2.87 -16.52
CA PHE A 23 -4.64 3.38 -17.46
C PHE A 23 -4.68 4.92 -17.45
N PRO A 24 -3.55 5.62 -17.21
CA PRO A 24 -3.53 7.07 -17.00
C PRO A 24 -4.17 7.90 -18.12
N TRP A 25 -4.17 7.41 -19.36
CA TRP A 25 -4.76 8.11 -20.51
C TRP A 25 -6.28 8.28 -20.45
N HIS A 26 -6.98 7.61 -19.53
CA HIS A 26 -8.42 7.86 -19.32
C HIS A 26 -8.70 9.23 -18.70
N PHE A 27 -7.73 9.85 -18.05
CA PHE A 27 -7.94 11.04 -17.23
C PHE A 27 -7.58 12.36 -17.91
N ASP A 28 -7.04 12.31 -19.12
CA ASP A 28 -6.77 13.54 -19.85
C ASP A 28 -6.86 13.37 -21.37
N LYS A 29 -7.76 14.13 -21.99
CA LYS A 29 -7.94 14.16 -23.45
C LYS A 29 -6.94 15.10 -24.15
N ASN A 30 -6.18 15.91 -23.40
CA ASN A 30 -5.38 17.02 -23.94
C ASN A 30 -3.95 17.08 -23.40
N TYR A 31 -3.33 15.97 -22.95
CA TYR A 31 -2.05 16.06 -22.25
C TYR A 31 -0.78 15.86 -23.10
N PRO A 32 0.04 16.93 -23.28
CA PRO A 32 1.47 16.82 -23.46
C PRO A 32 2.18 16.73 -22.09
N LEU A 33 2.57 15.51 -21.68
CA LEU A 33 3.75 15.23 -20.84
C LEU A 33 4.02 16.11 -19.59
N GLY A 34 3.21 15.99 -18.53
CA GLY A 34 3.46 16.66 -17.24
C GLY A 34 2.47 16.29 -16.13
N ALA A 35 2.62 15.13 -15.51
CA ALA A 35 1.73 14.63 -14.46
C ALA A 35 1.29 15.68 -13.42
N THR A 36 -0.01 15.98 -13.36
CA THR A 36 -0.60 16.63 -12.18
C THR A 36 -0.68 15.63 -11.03
N ARG A 37 -0.72 16.12 -9.79
CA ARG A 37 -0.87 15.33 -8.54
C ARG A 37 -1.99 14.28 -8.60
N LEU A 38 -3.01 14.46 -9.45
CA LEU A 38 -4.06 13.46 -9.65
C LEU A 38 -3.55 12.13 -10.19
N HIS A 39 -2.48 12.11 -11.01
CA HIS A 39 -1.94 10.88 -11.62
C HIS A 39 -1.19 9.99 -10.63
N VAL A 40 -0.64 10.57 -9.55
CA VAL A 40 0.12 9.85 -8.52
C VAL A 40 -0.78 8.98 -7.65
N LEU A 41 -2.07 9.32 -7.55
CA LEU A 41 -3.06 8.60 -6.73
C LEU A 41 -3.96 7.62 -7.52
N GLN A 42 -3.75 7.48 -8.83
CA GLN A 42 -4.51 6.56 -9.71
C GLN A 42 -4.14 5.06 -9.60
N PRO A 43 -2.92 4.65 -9.19
CA PRO A 43 -2.64 3.23 -9.09
C PRO A 43 -3.32 2.57 -7.90
N PHE A 44 -3.61 3.35 -6.85
CA PHE A 44 -4.28 2.89 -5.64
C PHE A 44 -5.77 2.66 -5.85
N MET A 45 -6.32 1.75 -5.06
CA MET A 45 -7.74 1.46 -5.07
C MET A 45 -8.48 2.47 -4.21
N LYS A 46 -9.65 2.89 -4.67
CA LYS A 46 -10.52 3.87 -4.02
C LYS A 46 -11.91 3.30 -3.90
N VAL A 47 -12.49 3.38 -2.72
CA VAL A 47 -13.84 2.92 -2.43
C VAL A 47 -14.85 4.06 -2.63
N TYR A 48 -15.95 3.74 -3.30
CA TYR A 48 -17.06 4.62 -3.58
C TYR A 48 -18.35 4.05 -3.00
N LYS A 49 -19.25 4.94 -2.58
CA LYS A 49 -20.62 4.58 -2.19
C LYS A 49 -21.58 5.50 -2.92
N GLN A 50 -22.50 4.92 -3.70
CA GLN A 50 -23.47 5.68 -4.50
C GLN A 50 -22.81 6.73 -5.43
N GLY A 51 -21.63 6.42 -5.96
CA GLY A 51 -20.86 7.32 -6.83
C GLY A 51 -20.00 8.35 -6.10
N GLU A 52 -20.09 8.47 -4.77
CA GLU A 52 -19.26 9.37 -3.98
C GLU A 52 -17.99 8.68 -3.49
N LEU A 53 -16.85 9.36 -3.64
CA LEU A 53 -15.55 8.89 -3.15
C LEU A 53 -15.49 8.98 -1.62
N LEU A 54 -15.13 7.88 -0.97
CA LEU A 54 -14.85 7.85 0.46
C LEU A 54 -13.38 8.20 0.70
N ARG A 55 -13.12 9.24 1.50
CA ARG A 55 -11.79 9.81 1.73
C ARG A 55 -10.83 8.86 2.43
N SER A 56 -11.29 8.10 3.43
CA SER A 56 -10.50 7.03 4.05
C SER A 56 -10.65 5.69 3.33
N GLY A 57 -11.29 5.67 2.15
CA GLY A 57 -11.47 4.49 1.29
C GLY A 57 -10.25 4.16 0.42
N GLY A 58 -9.05 4.57 0.80
CA GLY A 58 -7.82 4.21 0.12
C GLY A 58 -7.44 2.75 0.36
N GLY A 59 -6.83 2.11 -0.64
CA GLY A 59 -6.30 0.76 -0.50
C GLY A 59 -5.14 0.49 -1.45
N VAL A 60 -4.38 -0.56 -1.15
CA VAL A 60 -3.26 -1.03 -1.98
C VAL A 60 -3.67 -1.22 -3.44
N SER A 61 -2.78 -0.86 -4.35
CA SER A 61 -2.93 -1.00 -5.80
C SER A 61 -3.11 -2.46 -6.25
N PRO A 62 -3.58 -2.75 -7.47
CA PRO A 62 -3.67 -4.14 -7.97
C PRO A 62 -2.31 -4.85 -8.03
N ILE A 63 -1.24 -4.11 -8.30
CA ILE A 63 0.14 -4.64 -8.31
C ILE A 63 0.57 -5.04 -6.89
N GLU A 64 0.18 -4.27 -5.87
CA GLU A 64 0.44 -4.59 -4.47
C GLU A 64 -0.44 -5.73 -3.97
N VAL A 65 -1.71 -5.82 -4.40
CA VAL A 65 -2.55 -7.01 -4.16
C VAL A 65 -1.86 -8.26 -4.71
N MET A 66 -1.30 -8.19 -5.92
CA MET A 66 -0.54 -9.30 -6.51
C MET A 66 0.70 -9.66 -5.69
N LEU A 67 1.50 -8.67 -5.30
CA LEU A 67 2.66 -8.87 -4.41
C LEU A 67 2.25 -9.57 -3.12
N LEU A 68 1.31 -8.98 -2.39
CA LEU A 68 0.89 -9.45 -1.07
C LEU A 68 0.32 -10.86 -1.17
N ALA A 69 -0.56 -11.13 -2.14
CA ALA A 69 -1.14 -12.46 -2.33
C ALA A 69 -0.10 -13.52 -2.70
N CYS A 70 0.82 -13.22 -3.61
CA CYS A 70 1.83 -14.17 -4.04
C CYS A 70 2.87 -14.42 -2.94
N ALA A 71 3.41 -13.37 -2.33
CA ALA A 71 4.44 -13.49 -1.31
C ALA A 71 3.90 -14.15 -0.03
N SER A 72 2.69 -13.78 0.42
CA SER A 72 2.08 -14.44 1.59
C SER A 72 1.77 -15.91 1.32
N ARG A 73 1.20 -16.29 0.16
CA ARG A 73 0.99 -17.71 -0.16
C ARG A 73 2.27 -18.52 -0.15
N ALA A 74 3.36 -17.96 -0.68
CA ALA A 74 4.67 -18.61 -0.67
C ALA A 74 5.28 -18.72 0.75
N MET A 75 4.84 -17.89 1.69
CA MET A 75 5.18 -18.04 3.12
C MET A 75 4.38 -19.16 3.79
N ASN A 76 3.21 -19.54 3.24
CA ASN A 76 2.24 -20.45 3.87
C ASN A 76 1.97 -20.11 5.36
N PRO A 77 1.55 -18.85 5.66
CA PRO A 77 1.44 -18.37 7.02
C PRO A 77 0.33 -19.08 7.78
N LYS A 78 0.53 -19.26 9.07
CA LYS A 78 -0.55 -19.60 10.01
C LYS A 78 -1.22 -18.34 10.53
N GLN A 79 -0.46 -17.26 10.68
CA GLN A 79 -0.89 -16.07 11.39
C GLN A 79 -0.49 -14.79 10.63
N ILE A 80 -1.48 -13.96 10.32
CA ILE A 80 -1.32 -12.70 9.59
C ILE A 80 -1.89 -11.55 10.41
N LEU A 81 -1.11 -10.48 10.57
CA LEU A 81 -1.55 -9.23 11.19
C LEU A 81 -1.59 -8.10 10.16
N ILE A 82 -2.62 -7.26 10.21
CA ILE A 82 -2.70 -6.01 9.47
C ILE A 82 -2.91 -4.87 10.47
N ILE A 83 -2.10 -3.83 10.38
CA ILE A 83 -2.26 -2.58 11.13
C ILE A 83 -2.77 -1.51 10.16
N GLY A 84 -3.98 -1.01 10.39
CA GLY A 84 -4.72 -0.17 9.44
C GLY A 84 -5.68 -1.01 8.61
N ASN A 85 -6.96 -1.03 8.97
CA ASN A 85 -7.98 -1.76 8.22
C ASN A 85 -8.65 -0.87 7.17
N ALA A 86 -8.95 0.39 7.53
CA ALA A 86 -9.77 1.29 6.73
C ALA A 86 -11.07 0.59 6.27
N PHE A 87 -11.24 0.39 4.96
CA PHE A 87 -12.39 -0.31 4.37
C PHE A 87 -12.17 -1.82 4.18
N GLY A 88 -11.04 -2.38 4.63
CA GLY A 88 -10.73 -3.81 4.63
C GLY A 88 -10.12 -4.35 3.34
N TRP A 89 -9.70 -3.49 2.40
CA TRP A 89 -9.26 -3.93 1.06
C TRP A 89 -8.05 -4.86 1.13
N SER A 90 -7.00 -4.45 1.85
CA SER A 90 -5.79 -5.25 2.08
C SER A 90 -6.06 -6.45 3.00
N THR A 91 -6.95 -6.29 3.99
CA THR A 91 -7.39 -7.36 4.89
C THR A 91 -8.02 -8.52 4.12
N PHE A 92 -8.97 -8.21 3.23
CA PHE A 92 -9.59 -9.22 2.38
C PHE A 92 -8.61 -9.79 1.35
N ALA A 93 -7.69 -8.98 0.80
CA ALA A 93 -6.68 -9.47 -0.13
C ALA A 93 -5.84 -10.59 0.50
N LEU A 94 -5.35 -10.37 1.72
CA LEU A 94 -4.54 -11.34 2.46
C LEU A 94 -5.37 -12.54 2.95
N GLY A 95 -6.57 -12.30 3.50
CA GLY A 95 -7.45 -13.36 4.01
C GLY A 95 -7.98 -14.29 2.92
N LEU A 96 -8.34 -13.76 1.75
CA LEU A 96 -8.77 -14.59 0.61
C LEU A 96 -7.58 -15.29 -0.06
N ALA A 97 -6.38 -14.71 0.00
CA ALA A 97 -5.17 -15.34 -0.50
C ALA A 97 -4.72 -16.52 0.38
N ASN A 98 -4.97 -16.46 1.69
CA ASN A 98 -4.51 -17.44 2.67
C ASN A 98 -5.71 -17.96 3.51
N PRO A 99 -6.60 -18.78 2.93
CA PRO A 99 -7.84 -19.20 3.60
C PRO A 99 -7.60 -20.03 4.87
N ASP A 100 -6.45 -20.69 4.98
CA ASP A 100 -6.06 -21.51 6.14
C ASP A 100 -5.34 -20.71 7.23
N ALA A 101 -4.99 -19.44 6.95
CA ALA A 101 -4.31 -18.57 7.91
C ALA A 101 -5.32 -17.78 8.74
N LYS A 102 -5.03 -17.61 10.03
CA LYS A 102 -5.74 -16.66 10.89
C LYS A 102 -5.28 -15.24 10.56
N VAL A 103 -6.19 -14.41 10.09
CA VAL A 103 -5.95 -13.03 9.66
C VAL A 103 -6.66 -12.06 10.60
N VAL A 104 -5.89 -11.19 11.26
CA VAL A 104 -6.43 -10.18 12.18
C VAL A 104 -6.00 -8.80 11.68
N ALA A 105 -6.98 -7.95 11.39
CA ALA A 105 -6.75 -6.54 11.12
C ALA A 105 -7.11 -5.70 12.34
N ILE A 106 -6.26 -4.73 12.69
CA ILE A 106 -6.54 -3.74 13.72
C ILE A 106 -6.72 -2.35 13.11
N ASP A 107 -7.60 -1.57 13.70
CA ASP A 107 -7.82 -0.17 13.33
C ASP A 107 -8.15 0.66 14.57
N ALA A 108 -7.58 1.87 14.65
CA ALA A 108 -7.78 2.78 15.76
C ALA A 108 -9.09 3.59 15.65
N LEU A 109 -9.73 3.61 14.46
CA LEU A 109 -10.97 4.33 14.18
C LEU A 109 -10.92 5.84 14.45
N VAL A 110 -9.74 6.44 14.31
CA VAL A 110 -9.51 7.87 14.58
C VAL A 110 -9.64 8.78 13.36
N GLU A 111 -9.72 8.22 12.14
CA GLU A 111 -9.81 8.97 10.88
C GLU A 111 -11.27 9.37 10.53
N GLY A 112 -11.98 9.91 11.52
CA GLY A 112 -13.34 10.44 11.35
C GLY A 112 -14.41 9.37 11.12
N SER A 113 -15.60 9.80 10.69
CA SER A 113 -16.78 8.94 10.60
C SER A 113 -16.67 7.82 9.55
N GLU A 114 -15.83 8.01 8.53
CA GLU A 114 -15.61 7.01 7.49
C GLU A 114 -14.78 5.81 7.98
N ALA A 115 -13.87 5.99 8.95
CA ALA A 115 -13.13 4.87 9.55
C ALA A 115 -14.10 3.87 10.20
N LYS A 116 -15.09 4.38 10.93
CA LYS A 116 -16.17 3.55 11.51
C LYS A 116 -16.99 2.85 10.42
N LEU A 117 -17.33 3.55 9.33
CA LEU A 117 -18.07 2.98 8.20
C LEU A 117 -17.31 1.82 7.55
N GLY A 118 -16.01 2.01 7.27
CA GLY A 118 -15.15 0.98 6.69
C GLY A 118 -15.03 -0.24 7.61
N PHE A 119 -14.83 -0.01 8.90
CA PHE A 119 -14.79 -1.07 9.91
C PHE A 119 -16.09 -1.87 10.01
N ASP A 120 -17.24 -1.19 10.05
CA ASP A 120 -18.56 -1.82 10.12
C ASP A 120 -18.87 -2.60 8.81
N LEU A 121 -18.43 -2.08 7.66
CA LEU A 121 -18.49 -2.79 6.38
C LEU A 121 -17.66 -4.07 6.42
N THR A 122 -16.40 -3.98 6.85
CA THR A 122 -15.51 -5.14 6.98
C THR A 122 -16.14 -6.22 7.86
N LYS A 123 -16.68 -5.86 9.04
CA LYS A 123 -17.39 -6.81 9.92
C LYS A 123 -18.60 -7.45 9.25
N SER A 124 -19.38 -6.67 8.51
CA SER A 124 -20.57 -7.15 7.83
C SER A 124 -20.22 -8.17 6.75
N ILE A 125 -19.18 -7.89 5.95
CA ILE A 125 -18.68 -8.80 4.92
C ILE A 125 -18.15 -10.10 5.54
N ILE A 126 -17.31 -10.01 6.58
CA ILE A 126 -16.76 -11.19 7.27
C ILE A 126 -17.88 -12.12 7.72
N LYS A 127 -18.91 -11.56 8.38
CA LYS A 127 -20.05 -12.32 8.91
C LYS A 127 -20.89 -12.94 7.79
N ASN A 128 -21.26 -12.15 6.79
CA ASN A 128 -22.24 -12.57 5.79
C ASN A 128 -21.66 -13.47 4.69
N GLU A 129 -20.35 -13.37 4.42
CA GLU A 129 -19.64 -14.29 3.52
C GLU A 129 -19.01 -15.49 4.24
N ASN A 130 -19.22 -15.64 5.55
CA ASN A 130 -18.66 -16.71 6.38
C ASN A 130 -17.12 -16.82 6.27
N LEU A 131 -16.42 -15.68 6.30
CA LEU A 131 -14.95 -15.63 6.24
C LEU A 131 -14.36 -15.86 7.63
N HIS A 132 -14.47 -17.11 8.11
CA HIS A 132 -14.11 -17.50 9.49
C HIS A 132 -12.63 -17.29 9.84
N ASN A 133 -11.77 -17.15 8.83
CA ASN A 133 -10.34 -16.95 9.02
C ASN A 133 -9.96 -15.46 9.19
N ILE A 134 -10.90 -14.53 9.05
CA ILE A 134 -10.64 -13.08 9.12
C ILE A 134 -11.37 -12.46 10.32
N SER A 135 -10.64 -11.66 11.09
CA SER A 135 -11.16 -10.84 12.18
C SER A 135 -10.73 -9.39 12.03
N VAL A 136 -11.57 -8.46 12.49
CA VAL A 136 -11.22 -7.03 12.59
C VAL A 136 -11.50 -6.51 14.01
N VAL A 137 -10.51 -5.86 14.60
CA VAL A 137 -10.49 -5.46 16.01
C VAL A 137 -10.26 -3.94 16.09
N ASN A 138 -11.01 -3.26 16.96
CA ASN A 138 -10.74 -1.87 17.27
C ASN A 138 -9.61 -1.82 18.31
N ALA A 139 -8.43 -1.37 17.90
CA ALA A 139 -7.23 -1.37 18.73
C ALA A 139 -6.22 -0.33 18.22
N PHE A 140 -5.48 0.28 19.14
CA PHE A 140 -4.44 1.25 18.85
C PHE A 140 -3.07 0.59 18.77
N SER A 141 -2.41 0.69 17.63
CA SER A 141 -0.99 0.35 17.52
C SER A 141 -0.11 1.52 17.97
N PRO A 142 1.01 1.27 18.70
CA PRO A 142 1.48 -0.02 19.18
C PRO A 142 0.86 -0.46 20.53
N ASN A 143 0.10 0.42 21.18
CA ASN A 143 -0.27 0.29 22.59
C ASN A 143 -1.06 -0.98 22.93
N ASP A 144 -1.99 -1.38 22.08
CA ASP A 144 -2.88 -2.52 22.30
C ASP A 144 -2.36 -3.79 21.62
N LEU A 145 -1.22 -3.73 20.93
CA LEU A 145 -0.76 -4.81 20.06
C LEU A 145 -0.46 -6.09 20.86
N GLU A 146 0.16 -5.97 22.04
CA GLU A 146 0.46 -7.11 22.91
C GLU A 146 -0.82 -7.84 23.34
N ASP A 147 -1.87 -7.09 23.68
CA ASP A 147 -3.16 -7.62 24.09
C ASP A 147 -3.88 -8.30 22.92
N VAL A 148 -3.86 -7.68 21.73
CA VAL A 148 -4.40 -8.28 20.50
C VAL A 148 -3.65 -9.57 20.16
N CYS A 149 -2.33 -9.58 20.25
CA CYS A 149 -1.50 -10.76 19.99
C CYS A 149 -1.90 -11.92 20.92
N ARG A 150 -2.03 -11.65 22.21
CA ARG A 150 -2.41 -12.64 23.22
C ARG A 150 -3.84 -13.17 23.05
N GLU A 151 -4.78 -12.32 22.64
CA GLU A 151 -6.20 -12.71 22.52
C GLU A 151 -6.50 -13.43 21.20
N TYR A 152 -5.92 -12.98 20.10
CA TYR A 152 -6.31 -13.47 18.77
C TYR A 152 -5.34 -14.48 18.18
N PHE A 153 -4.07 -14.52 18.59
CA PHE A 153 -3.07 -15.37 17.97
C PHE A 153 -2.58 -16.49 18.91
N ASP A 154 -2.30 -17.64 18.32
CA ASP A 154 -1.78 -18.85 18.98
C ASP A 154 -0.26 -18.97 18.78
N GLY A 155 0.48 -17.88 19.09
CA GLY A 155 1.93 -17.79 18.95
C GLY A 155 2.37 -16.63 18.05
N SER A 156 3.53 -16.77 17.42
CA SER A 156 4.16 -15.70 16.63
C SER A 156 3.54 -15.49 15.25
N ILE A 157 3.69 -14.27 14.73
CA ILE A 157 3.05 -13.80 13.49
C ILE A 157 3.99 -13.98 12.30
N ASP A 158 3.50 -14.59 11.21
CA ASP A 158 4.33 -14.94 10.05
C ASP A 158 4.38 -13.83 9.01
N VAL A 159 3.26 -13.15 8.80
CA VAL A 159 3.12 -12.07 7.82
C VAL A 159 2.46 -10.88 8.49
N VAL A 160 3.06 -9.70 8.33
CA VAL A 160 2.52 -8.46 8.86
C VAL A 160 2.44 -7.42 7.73
N LEU A 161 1.34 -6.68 7.67
CA LEU A 161 1.20 -5.48 6.86
C LEU A 161 0.99 -4.28 7.79
N ILE A 162 1.86 -3.27 7.69
CA ILE A 162 1.73 -2.00 8.37
C ILE A 162 1.30 -0.95 7.33
N ASP A 163 0.06 -0.49 7.48
CA ASP A 163 -0.66 0.43 6.59
C ASP A 163 -1.55 1.39 7.41
N GLY A 164 -1.11 1.71 8.64
CA GLY A 164 -1.72 2.67 9.53
C GLY A 164 -0.86 3.93 9.63
N GLU A 165 -1.49 5.09 9.78
CA GLU A 165 -0.91 6.44 9.90
C GLU A 165 0.43 6.65 9.15
N HIS A 166 0.40 7.43 8.09
CA HIS A 166 1.54 7.65 7.21
C HIS A 166 2.59 8.64 7.76
N SER A 167 3.22 8.29 8.88
CA SER A 167 4.28 9.07 9.52
C SER A 167 5.51 8.21 9.85
N ASN A 168 6.71 8.78 9.71
CA ASN A 168 7.96 8.10 10.07
C ASN A 168 7.94 7.62 11.55
N THR A 169 7.33 8.41 12.43
CA THR A 169 7.22 8.09 13.85
C THR A 169 6.33 6.87 14.07
N GLN A 170 5.14 6.83 13.46
CA GLN A 170 4.23 5.72 13.66
C GLN A 170 4.75 4.43 13.01
N GLN A 171 5.27 4.50 11.78
CA GLN A 171 5.90 3.35 11.12
C GLN A 171 7.00 2.71 12.00
N SER A 172 7.85 3.54 12.63
CA SER A 172 8.91 3.04 13.51
C SER A 172 8.33 2.35 14.75
N LYS A 173 7.31 2.95 15.38
CA LYS A 173 6.66 2.40 16.57
C LYS A 173 5.99 1.06 16.28
N ASP A 174 5.22 1.00 15.19
CA ASP A 174 4.50 -0.21 14.78
C ASP A 174 5.49 -1.32 14.45
N PHE A 175 6.55 -1.02 13.70
CA PHE A 175 7.58 -2.02 13.40
C PHE A 175 8.23 -2.60 14.66
N HIS A 176 8.62 -1.74 15.61
CA HIS A 176 9.27 -2.19 16.84
C HIS A 176 8.34 -3.04 17.71
N ALA A 177 7.05 -2.73 17.73
CA ALA A 177 6.04 -3.53 18.43
C ALA A 177 5.86 -4.89 17.77
N VAL A 178 5.65 -4.89 16.45
CA VAL A 178 5.48 -6.10 15.63
C VAL A 178 6.68 -7.03 15.71
N TYR A 179 7.91 -6.50 15.69
CA TYR A 179 9.12 -7.31 15.66
C TYR A 179 9.23 -8.26 16.86
N LYS A 180 8.66 -7.91 18.02
CA LYS A 180 8.65 -8.76 19.22
C LYS A 180 7.81 -10.02 19.05
N GLU A 181 6.76 -9.92 18.23
CA GLU A 181 5.77 -10.97 17.98
C GLU A 181 6.04 -11.73 16.68
N LEU A 182 7.00 -11.27 15.88
CA LEU A 182 7.30 -11.81 14.57
C LEU A 182 7.92 -13.21 14.67
N SER A 183 7.44 -14.13 13.83
CA SER A 183 7.97 -15.47 13.74
C SER A 183 9.29 -15.52 12.96
N ASN A 184 9.91 -16.70 12.95
CA ASN A 184 11.09 -17.00 12.17
C ASN A 184 10.85 -18.36 11.48
N PRO A 185 10.46 -18.40 10.19
CA PRO A 185 10.51 -17.30 9.21
C PRO A 185 9.35 -16.29 9.29
N GLY A 186 9.66 -14.99 9.17
CA GLY A 186 8.66 -13.93 9.23
C GLY A 186 8.92 -12.77 8.26
N VAL A 187 7.86 -12.09 7.82
CA VAL A 187 7.90 -10.94 6.89
C VAL A 187 6.98 -9.79 7.35
N VAL A 188 7.47 -8.57 7.22
CA VAL A 188 6.75 -7.32 7.52
C VAL A 188 6.77 -6.44 6.28
N PHE A 189 5.60 -6.12 5.75
CA PHE A 189 5.41 -5.13 4.69
C PHE A 189 5.09 -3.78 5.31
N LEU A 190 5.73 -2.72 4.81
CA LEU A 190 5.49 -1.33 5.19
C LEU A 190 4.92 -0.62 3.97
N HIS A 191 3.62 -0.29 4.00
CA HIS A 191 3.00 0.43 2.90
C HIS A 191 3.51 1.88 2.82
N ASP A 192 3.40 2.49 1.64
CA ASP A 192 3.57 3.94 1.44
C ASP A 192 4.94 4.54 1.83
N VAL A 193 6.00 3.73 1.92
CA VAL A 193 7.33 4.20 2.32
C VAL A 193 7.86 5.33 1.44
N LEU A 194 7.79 5.21 0.11
CA LEU A 194 8.22 6.31 -0.77
C LEU A 194 7.13 7.35 -0.95
N ASN A 195 5.88 6.91 -1.16
CA ASN A 195 4.75 7.77 -1.46
C ASN A 195 4.49 8.82 -0.35
N TRP A 196 4.76 8.47 0.91
CA TRP A 196 4.65 9.37 2.07
C TRP A 196 5.99 9.80 2.67
N ASN A 197 7.10 9.64 1.95
CA ASN A 197 8.42 10.07 2.40
C ASN A 197 8.81 9.50 3.79
N MET A 198 8.50 8.23 4.02
CA MET A 198 8.84 7.49 5.24
C MET A 198 10.19 6.75 5.15
N VAL A 199 11.10 7.26 4.32
CA VAL A 199 12.41 6.64 4.06
C VAL A 199 13.33 6.75 5.28
N SER A 200 13.17 7.79 6.11
CA SER A 200 14.03 7.98 7.29
C SER A 200 13.72 6.95 8.38
N SER A 201 12.45 6.62 8.64
CA SER A 201 12.06 5.51 9.51
C SER A 201 12.49 4.16 8.95
N PHE A 202 12.27 3.91 7.65
CA PHE A 202 12.73 2.67 7.01
C PHE A 202 14.23 2.43 7.21
N ASN A 203 15.06 3.46 6.97
CA ASN A 203 16.50 3.35 7.17
C ASN A 203 16.89 3.15 8.63
N SER A 204 16.18 3.81 9.55
CA SER A 204 16.40 3.67 10.99
C SER A 204 16.07 2.26 11.47
N ILE A 205 14.94 1.69 11.03
CA ILE A 205 14.56 0.29 11.28
C ILE A 205 15.65 -0.64 10.76
N ARG A 206 16.08 -0.47 9.50
CA ARG A 206 17.14 -1.31 8.92
C ARG A 206 18.45 -1.27 9.70
N ALA A 207 18.82 -0.11 10.24
CA ALA A 207 20.01 0.03 11.08
C ALA A 207 19.84 -0.65 12.45
N SER A 208 18.65 -0.57 13.05
CA SER A 208 18.35 -1.17 14.36
C SER A 208 18.21 -2.70 14.30
N TYR A 209 17.83 -3.26 13.15
CA TYR A 209 17.57 -4.69 12.97
C TYR A 209 18.48 -5.33 11.90
N PRO A 210 19.81 -5.35 12.09
CA PRO A 210 20.77 -5.79 11.07
C PRO A 210 20.67 -7.28 10.70
N LYS A 211 19.93 -8.08 11.47
CA LYS A 211 19.66 -9.50 11.18
C LYS A 211 18.47 -9.70 10.23
N MET A 212 17.69 -8.66 9.97
CA MET A 212 16.64 -8.69 8.97
C MET A 212 17.14 -8.14 7.65
N THR A 213 16.59 -8.65 6.55
CA THR A 213 16.82 -8.09 5.23
C THR A 213 15.73 -7.06 4.95
N GLY A 214 16.12 -5.80 4.78
CA GLY A 214 15.23 -4.69 4.42
C GLY A 214 15.37 -4.27 2.96
N LYS A 215 14.28 -4.26 2.19
CA LYS A 215 14.25 -3.83 0.78
C LYS A 215 13.11 -2.83 0.52
N ILE A 216 13.32 -1.93 -0.44
CA ILE A 216 12.24 -1.09 -1.00
C ILE A 216 11.81 -1.70 -2.34
N LEU A 217 10.51 -1.88 -2.51
CA LEU A 217 9.89 -2.58 -3.62
C LEU A 217 9.49 -1.57 -4.71
N MET A 218 10.48 -1.14 -5.49
CA MET A 218 10.32 -0.06 -6.48
C MET A 218 9.32 -0.35 -7.61
N ARG A 219 8.88 -1.60 -7.80
CA ARG A 219 7.78 -1.91 -8.74
C ARG A 219 6.39 -1.72 -8.15
N THR A 220 6.29 -1.47 -6.85
CA THR A 220 5.02 -1.10 -6.20
C THR A 220 4.80 0.41 -6.35
N PRO A 221 3.57 0.85 -6.66
CA PRO A 221 3.26 2.27 -6.79
C PRO A 221 3.50 3.09 -5.52
N SER A 222 3.31 2.50 -4.34
CA SER A 222 3.61 3.14 -3.04
C SER A 222 5.12 3.24 -2.73
N GLY A 223 5.94 2.46 -3.43
CA GLY A 223 7.31 2.18 -3.02
C GLY A 223 7.35 1.47 -1.67
N MET A 224 6.49 0.46 -1.48
CA MET A 224 6.37 -0.37 -0.28
C MET A 224 7.75 -0.86 0.21
N GLY A 225 7.99 -0.78 1.52
CA GLY A 225 9.12 -1.42 2.17
C GLY A 225 8.78 -2.85 2.56
N VAL A 226 9.80 -3.70 2.64
CA VAL A 226 9.68 -5.04 3.22
C VAL A 226 10.88 -5.35 4.10
N PHE A 227 10.61 -5.96 5.24
CA PHE A 227 11.62 -6.59 6.10
C PHE A 227 11.29 -8.06 6.25
N HIS A 228 12.29 -8.92 6.17
CA HIS A 228 12.09 -10.35 6.40
C HIS A 228 13.28 -10.99 7.10
N THR A 229 13.05 -12.11 7.78
CA THR A 229 14.13 -12.96 8.30
C THR A 229 14.91 -13.58 7.14
N THR A 230 16.14 -14.01 7.38
CA THR A 230 16.98 -14.66 6.36
C THR A 230 16.53 -16.08 6.00
N SER A 231 15.55 -16.60 6.74
CA SER A 231 15.04 -17.98 6.68
C SER A 231 13.73 -18.13 5.90
N ILE A 232 13.20 -17.05 5.31
CA ILE A 232 11.95 -17.12 4.54
C ILE A 232 12.08 -18.13 3.38
N PRO A 233 10.97 -18.78 2.96
CA PRO A 233 11.01 -19.69 1.83
C PRO A 233 11.58 -19.05 0.57
N ASN A 234 12.38 -19.82 -0.18
CA ASN A 234 13.03 -19.33 -1.41
C ASN A 234 12.04 -18.77 -2.43
N GLU A 235 10.83 -19.33 -2.50
CA GLU A 235 9.78 -18.83 -3.39
C GLU A 235 9.30 -17.43 -2.96
N ALA A 236 9.08 -17.21 -1.66
CA ALA A 236 8.71 -15.90 -1.14
C ALA A 236 9.81 -14.87 -1.41
N GLN A 237 11.07 -15.24 -1.19
CA GLN A 237 12.22 -14.38 -1.53
C GLN A 237 12.23 -14.01 -3.01
N ARG A 238 12.08 -14.99 -3.92
CA ARG A 238 12.06 -14.75 -5.37
C ARG A 238 10.93 -13.81 -5.78
N ILE A 239 9.75 -13.96 -5.18
CA ILE A 239 8.61 -13.08 -5.42
C ILE A 239 8.96 -11.67 -4.96
N ILE A 240 9.43 -11.49 -3.72
CA ILE A 240 9.83 -10.18 -3.19
C ILE A 240 10.88 -9.51 -4.11
N ASP A 241 11.89 -10.26 -4.53
CA ASP A 241 12.98 -9.76 -5.37
C ASP A 241 12.51 -9.32 -6.75
N ALA A 242 11.46 -9.94 -7.29
CA ALA A 242 10.86 -9.52 -8.56
C ALA A 242 10.28 -8.10 -8.51
N PHE A 243 9.90 -7.61 -7.32
CA PHE A 243 9.41 -6.25 -7.10
C PHE A 243 10.52 -5.25 -6.74
N CYS A 244 11.75 -5.73 -6.56
CA CYS A 244 12.92 -4.87 -6.48
C CYS A 244 13.37 -4.46 -7.89
N VAL A 245 13.95 -3.26 -7.99
CA VAL A 245 14.62 -2.78 -9.19
C VAL A 245 15.91 -2.09 -8.77
N PRO A 246 17.03 -2.30 -9.48
CA PRO A 246 18.24 -1.51 -9.26
C PRO A 246 17.94 -0.01 -9.41
N THR A 247 18.46 0.81 -8.50
CA THR A 247 18.30 2.28 -8.57
C THR A 247 18.94 2.89 -9.81
N SER A 248 19.90 2.22 -10.44
CA SER A 248 20.44 2.61 -11.76
C SER A 248 19.36 2.55 -12.84
N SER A 249 18.63 1.44 -12.95
CA SER A 249 17.59 1.26 -13.97
C SER A 249 16.50 2.34 -13.88
N ILE A 250 16.12 2.74 -12.67
CA ILE A 250 15.13 3.80 -12.45
C ILE A 250 15.66 5.17 -12.91
N ARG A 251 16.94 5.45 -12.65
CA ARG A 251 17.59 6.69 -13.11
C ARG A 251 17.70 6.74 -14.63
N ASP A 252 17.99 5.62 -15.26
CA ASP A 252 18.08 5.49 -16.72
C ASP A 252 16.70 5.72 -17.36
N ASP A 253 15.66 5.04 -16.84
CA ASP A 253 14.27 5.22 -17.30
C ASP A 253 13.80 6.67 -17.13
N HIS A 254 14.08 7.29 -15.97
CA HIS A 254 13.76 8.70 -15.73
C HIS A 254 14.47 9.62 -16.74
N SER A 255 15.75 9.39 -17.01
CA SER A 255 16.52 10.19 -17.97
C SER A 255 15.98 10.07 -19.39
N GLU A 256 15.57 8.87 -19.81
CA GLU A 256 14.95 8.62 -21.11
C GLU A 256 13.57 9.27 -21.22
N VAL A 257 12.73 9.18 -20.18
CA VAL A 257 11.44 9.88 -20.13
C VAL A 257 11.64 11.40 -20.25
N GLN A 258 12.55 11.99 -19.48
CA GLN A 258 12.86 13.43 -19.56
C GLN A 258 13.38 13.83 -20.95
N LYS A 259 14.13 12.96 -21.63
CA LYS A 259 14.57 13.19 -23.02
C LYS A 259 13.38 13.20 -23.99
N ARG A 260 12.46 12.23 -23.89
CA ARG A 260 11.24 12.19 -24.73
C ARG A 260 10.33 13.39 -24.49
N VAL A 261 10.19 13.80 -23.24
CA VAL A 261 9.45 15.02 -22.85
C VAL A 261 10.05 16.25 -23.53
N ARG A 262 11.37 16.42 -23.46
CA ARG A 262 12.07 17.52 -24.14
C ARG A 262 11.88 17.49 -25.66
N ASN A 263 12.14 16.35 -26.30
CA ASN A 263 11.98 16.22 -27.76
C ASN A 263 10.55 16.52 -28.23
N THR A 264 9.54 16.05 -27.48
CA THR A 264 8.14 16.30 -27.81
C THR A 264 7.79 17.78 -27.69
N ARG A 265 8.35 18.48 -26.68
CA ARG A 265 8.18 19.93 -26.51
C ARG A 265 8.80 20.72 -27.65
N GLU A 266 9.99 20.32 -28.10
CA GLU A 266 10.66 20.92 -29.27
C GLU A 266 9.83 20.75 -30.54
N ILE A 267 9.31 19.55 -30.80
CA ILE A 267 8.47 19.25 -31.98
C ILE A 267 7.16 20.05 -31.98
N LEU A 268 6.53 20.21 -30.81
CA LEU A 268 5.25 20.91 -30.68
C LEU A 268 5.39 22.43 -30.54
N GLY A 269 6.61 22.96 -30.44
CA GLY A 269 6.87 24.40 -30.31
C GLY A 269 6.33 25.00 -29.00
N PHE A 270 6.33 24.22 -27.90
CA PHE A 270 5.89 24.70 -26.59
C PHE A 270 7.05 24.75 -25.58
N GLY A 271 7.24 25.91 -24.96
CA GLY A 271 7.98 26.11 -23.72
C GLY A 271 7.09 26.00 -22.48
N ILE A 272 7.70 25.91 -21.31
CA ILE A 272 6.99 25.99 -20.03
C ILE A 272 7.56 27.16 -19.23
N GLU A 273 6.72 28.10 -18.87
CA GLU A 273 7.00 29.02 -17.78
C GLU A 273 6.52 28.40 -16.47
N ILE A 274 7.47 28.22 -15.55
CA ILE A 274 7.19 27.87 -14.16
C ILE A 274 7.32 29.16 -13.37
N THR A 275 6.21 29.66 -12.86
CA THR A 275 6.22 30.73 -11.87
C THR A 275 5.97 30.11 -10.49
N ASP A 276 6.99 30.19 -9.64
CA ASP A 276 6.89 29.82 -8.23
C ASP A 276 6.49 31.07 -7.42
N ASP A 277 5.24 31.10 -6.96
CA ASP A 277 4.78 32.11 -6.01
C ASP A 277 5.06 31.59 -4.59
N ALA A 278 6.26 31.91 -4.09
CA ALA A 278 6.80 31.37 -2.84
C ALA A 278 5.89 31.63 -1.62
N GLU A 279 5.05 32.66 -1.66
CA GLU A 279 4.10 33.00 -0.59
C GLU A 279 2.83 32.12 -0.60
N LYS A 280 2.44 31.58 -1.76
CA LYS A 280 1.21 30.77 -1.90
C LYS A 280 1.44 29.26 -1.90
N LYS A 281 2.70 28.81 -1.94
CA LYS A 281 3.07 27.39 -2.13
C LYS A 281 2.36 26.76 -3.34
N ASP A 282 2.12 27.57 -4.36
CA ASP A 282 1.42 27.13 -5.57
C ASP A 282 2.35 27.36 -6.76
N THR A 283 2.73 26.26 -7.41
CA THR A 283 3.56 26.28 -8.61
C THR A 283 2.62 26.25 -9.80
N SER A 284 2.48 27.38 -10.48
CA SER A 284 1.67 27.44 -11.70
C SER A 284 2.53 27.17 -12.92
N VAL A 285 2.14 26.17 -13.70
CA VAL A 285 2.81 25.75 -14.94
C VAL A 285 2.01 26.29 -16.11
N LYS A 286 2.58 27.21 -16.91
CA LYS A 286 1.96 27.70 -18.15
C LYS A 286 2.68 27.14 -19.37
N LEU A 287 1.92 26.61 -20.32
CA LEU A 287 2.42 26.30 -21.65
C LEU A 287 2.52 27.61 -22.44
N VAL A 288 3.71 27.91 -22.94
CA VAL A 288 3.98 29.09 -23.75
C VAL A 288 4.41 28.59 -25.13
N LYS A 289 3.94 29.21 -26.21
CA LYS A 289 4.44 28.86 -27.54
C LYS A 289 5.84 29.45 -27.68
N ASN A 290 6.82 28.65 -28.10
CA ASN A 290 8.13 29.19 -28.43
C ASN A 290 7.97 30.03 -29.69
N GLU A 291 8.38 31.31 -29.62
CA GLU A 291 8.49 32.20 -30.79
C GLU A 291 9.58 31.73 -31.75
#